data_AF-A0A1M3NAE5-F1
#
_entry.id   AF-A0A1M3NAE5-F1
#
_cell.length_a   1.000
_cell.length_b   1.000
_cell.length_c   1.000
_cell.angle_alpha   90.00
_cell.angle_beta   90.00
_cell.angle_gamma   90.00
#
_symmetry.space_group_name_H-M   'P 1'
#
loop_
_entity.id
_entity.type
_entity.pdbx_description
1 polymer ?
#
loop_
_entity_poly.entity_id
_entity_poly.type
_entity_poly.pdbx_seq_one_letter_code
_entity_poly.pdbx_strand_id
1 'polypeptide(L)'
;MSVRLRRAALTAAFFAVLGGLLSAKAVPCAFAKMFHLPCPGCGSTRAVLALLHGDVDSMVRFNPIGPAAAVLIGVLVVQAFASVLARGDFRAVGEGRIGLVVKRGLVAVVVLEVLVWIARFLGAFGGPVPV
;
A
#
# COMPACT_ATOMS: atom_id res chain seq x y z
N MET A 1 2.37 4.50 -31.88
CA MET A 1 1.23 4.65 -30.95
C MET A 1 0.83 3.32 -30.30
N SER A 2 0.73 2.23 -31.06
CA SER A 2 0.38 0.87 -30.57
C SER A 2 1.23 0.35 -29.40
N VAL A 3 2.55 0.58 -29.42
CA VAL A 3 3.46 0.08 -28.36
C VAL A 3 3.22 0.77 -27.01
N ARG A 4 2.92 2.08 -26.99
CA ARG A 4 2.65 2.83 -25.75
C ARG A 4 1.32 2.41 -25.14
N LEU A 5 0.28 2.30 -25.97
CA LEU A 5 -1.03 1.79 -25.55
C LEU A 5 -0.95 0.37 -24.99
N ARG A 6 -0.20 -0.53 -25.65
CA ARG A 6 0.05 -1.88 -25.13
C ARG A 6 0.74 -1.86 -23.77
N ARG A 7 1.79 -1.04 -23.59
CA ARG A 7 2.49 -0.91 -22.31
C ARG A 7 1.58 -0.35 -21.21
N ALA A 8 0.76 0.66 -21.52
CA ALA A 8 -0.19 1.22 -20.58
C ALA A 8 -1.25 0.19 -20.17
N ALA A 9 -1.79 -0.57 -21.13
CA ALA A 9 -2.75 -1.65 -20.87
C ALA A 9 -2.14 -2.76 -20.01
N LEU A 10 -0.90 -3.19 -20.29
CA LEU A 10 -0.19 -4.17 -19.46
C LEU A 10 0.08 -3.64 -18.05
N THR A 11 0.43 -2.37 -17.92
CA THR A 11 0.65 -1.72 -16.61
C THR A 11 -0.65 -1.68 -15.80
N ALA A 12 -1.75 -1.28 -16.43
CA ALA A 12 -3.07 -1.26 -15.80
C ALA A 12 -3.54 -2.67 -15.42
N ALA A 13 -3.38 -3.64 -16.32
CA ALA A 13 -3.72 -5.05 -16.05
C ALA A 13 -2.90 -5.61 -14.88
N PHE A 14 -1.59 -5.30 -14.82
CA PHE A 14 -0.74 -5.71 -13.71
C PHE A 14 -1.24 -5.18 -12.36
N PHE A 15 -1.50 -3.87 -12.25
CA PHE A 15 -1.99 -3.29 -11.00
C PHE A 15 -3.40 -3.77 -10.63
N ALA A 16 -4.28 -3.98 -11.61
CA ALA A 16 -5.61 -4.51 -11.37
C ALA A 16 -5.58 -5.96 -10.87
N VAL A 17 -4.75 -6.82 -11.49
CA VAL A 17 -4.56 -8.20 -11.04
C VAL A 17 -3.93 -8.23 -9.65
N LEU A 18 -2.88 -7.44 -9.41
CA LEU A 18 -2.24 -7.37 -8.10
C LEU A 18 -3.22 -6.89 -7.01
N GLY A 19 -3.98 -5.82 -7.29
CA GLY A 19 -5.01 -5.31 -6.38
C GLY A 19 -6.11 -6.33 -6.10
N GLY A 20 -6.57 -7.06 -7.12
CA GLY A 20 -7.54 -8.13 -6.98
C GLY A 20 -7.03 -9.28 -6.11
N LEU A 21 -5.79 -9.75 -6.35
CA LEU A 21 -5.16 -10.81 -5.55
C LEU A 21 -5.01 -10.42 -4.07
N LEU A 22 -4.60 -9.17 -3.80
CA LEU A 22 -4.46 -8.65 -2.45
C LEU A 22 -5.83 -8.53 -1.74
N SER A 23 -6.84 -7.99 -2.41
CA SER A 23 -8.19 -7.84 -1.86
C SER A 23 -8.88 -9.18 -1.61
N ALA A 24 -8.66 -10.17 -2.47
CA ALA A 24 -9.20 -11.52 -2.33
C ALA A 24 -8.49 -12.36 -1.25
N LYS A 25 -7.42 -11.84 -0.62
CA LYS A 25 -6.53 -12.60 0.28
C LYS A 25 -6.03 -13.92 -0.36
N ALA A 26 -5.91 -13.94 -1.69
CA ALA A 26 -5.58 -15.14 -2.45
C ALA A 26 -4.14 -15.61 -2.17
N VAL A 27 -3.28 -14.70 -1.72
CA VAL A 27 -1.91 -14.99 -1.30
C VAL A 27 -1.83 -14.87 0.22
N PRO A 28 -1.70 -15.98 0.96
CA PRO A 28 -1.56 -15.91 2.41
C PRO A 28 -0.20 -15.31 2.78
N CYS A 29 -0.19 -14.51 3.85
CA CYS A 29 1.04 -13.89 4.33
C CYS A 29 2.01 -14.94 4.90
N ALA A 30 3.18 -15.09 4.28
CA ALA A 30 4.21 -16.01 4.76
C ALA A 30 4.67 -15.68 6.18
N PHE A 31 4.74 -14.39 6.54
CA PHE A 31 5.11 -13.94 7.87
C PHE A 31 4.08 -14.39 8.93
N ALA A 32 2.79 -14.18 8.66
CA ALA A 32 1.73 -14.65 9.54
C ALA A 32 1.70 -16.18 9.66
N LYS A 33 2.01 -16.91 8.59
CA LYS A 33 2.11 -18.38 8.62
C LYS A 33 3.30 -18.88 9.44
N MET A 34 4.44 -18.21 9.38
CA MET A 34 5.69 -18.68 10.00
C MET A 34 5.83 -18.25 11.46
N PHE A 35 5.41 -17.02 11.78
CA PHE A 35 5.60 -16.44 13.11
C PHE A 35 4.30 -16.31 13.90
N HIS A 36 3.14 -16.59 13.29
CA HIS A 36 1.82 -16.36 13.91
C HIS A 36 1.62 -14.91 14.40
N LEU A 37 2.35 -13.97 13.79
CA LEU A 37 2.31 -12.55 14.08
C LEU A 37 1.86 -11.76 12.85
N PRO A 38 1.03 -10.73 13.01
CA PRO A 38 0.71 -9.84 11.90
C PRO A 38 1.95 -9.01 11.52
N CYS A 39 2.14 -8.76 10.23
CA CYS A 39 3.11 -7.77 9.76
C CYS A 39 2.41 -6.44 9.46
N PRO A 40 3.14 -5.30 9.48
CA PRO A 40 2.59 -3.99 9.15
C PRO A 40 1.82 -3.98 7.84
N GLY A 41 2.37 -4.62 6.79
CA GLY A 41 1.71 -4.70 5.48
C GLY A 41 0.32 -5.35 5.52
N CYS A 42 0.17 -6.50 6.21
CA CYS A 42 -1.14 -7.15 6.32
C CYS A 42 -2.12 -6.33 7.16
N GLY A 43 -1.64 -5.65 8.20
CA GLY A 43 -2.42 -4.70 8.97
C GLY A 43 -2.93 -3.55 8.11
N SER A 44 -2.05 -2.93 7.31
CA SER A 44 -2.41 -1.83 6.40
C SER A 44 -3.43 -2.28 5.34
N THR A 45 -3.27 -3.46 4.75
CA THR A 45 -4.24 -4.00 3.77
C THR A 45 -5.61 -4.19 4.39
N ARG A 46 -5.70 -4.79 5.60
CA ARG A 46 -6.96 -4.96 6.32
C ARG A 46 -7.59 -3.63 6.70
N ALA A 47 -6.78 -2.65 7.10
CA ALA A 47 -7.26 -1.32 7.45
C ALA A 47 -7.86 -0.60 6.23
N VAL A 48 -7.22 -0.70 5.07
CA VAL A 48 -7.74 -0.15 3.81
C VAL A 48 -9.05 -0.84 3.40
N LEU A 49 -9.12 -2.18 3.48
CA LEU A 49 -10.36 -2.91 3.18
C LEU A 49 -11.48 -2.55 4.14
N ALA A 50 -11.21 -2.39 5.44
CA ALA A 50 -12.19 -1.94 6.43
C ALA A 50 -12.70 -0.53 6.08
N LEU A 51 -11.80 0.40 5.74
CA LEU A 51 -12.16 1.75 5.31
C LEU A 51 -13.03 1.76 4.05
N LEU A 52 -12.72 0.91 3.06
CA LEU A 52 -13.50 0.78 1.83
C LEU A 52 -14.91 0.24 2.08
N HIS A 53 -15.11 -0.55 3.14
CA HIS A 53 -16.43 -1.00 3.58
C HIS A 53 -17.12 -0.02 4.56
N GLY A 54 -16.51 1.13 4.86
CA GLY A 54 -17.04 2.12 5.80
C GLY A 54 -16.80 1.80 7.28
N ASP A 55 -16.03 0.77 7.60
CA ASP A 55 -15.70 0.35 8.97
C ASP A 55 -14.44 1.07 9.46
N VAL A 56 -14.64 2.31 9.92
CA VAL A 56 -13.57 3.18 10.44
C VAL A 56 -12.96 2.62 11.73
N ASP A 57 -13.78 1.99 12.57
CA ASP A 57 -13.37 1.44 13.85
C ASP A 57 -12.41 0.25 13.66
N SER A 58 -12.75 -0.69 12.76
CA SER A 58 -11.82 -1.75 12.38
C SER A 58 -10.60 -1.24 11.62
N MET A 59 -10.73 -0.18 10.81
CA MET A 59 -9.57 0.46 10.16
C MET A 59 -8.55 0.94 11.19
N VAL A 60 -9.00 1.67 12.22
CA VAL A 60 -8.13 2.16 13.31
C VAL A 60 -7.55 1.02 14.13
N ARG A 61 -8.36 -0.02 14.43
CA ARG A 61 -7.85 -1.20 15.14
C ARG A 61 -6.75 -1.93 14.38
N PHE A 62 -6.94 -2.14 13.07
CA PHE A 62 -5.98 -2.86 12.25
C PHE A 62 -4.71 -2.06 12.03
N ASN A 63 -4.83 -0.87 11.45
CA ASN A 63 -3.70 0.01 11.22
C ASN A 63 -4.16 1.42 10.75
N PRO A 64 -4.12 2.45 11.62
CA PRO A 64 -4.56 3.78 11.24
C PRO A 64 -3.65 4.45 10.19
N ILE A 65 -2.41 3.97 10.03
CA ILE A 65 -1.44 4.51 9.05
C ILE A 65 -1.64 3.88 7.66
N GLY A 66 -2.30 2.72 7.59
CA GLY A 66 -2.51 1.98 6.34
C GLY A 66 -3.14 2.78 5.20
N PRO A 67 -4.22 3.55 5.44
CA PRO A 67 -4.81 4.41 4.40
C PRO A 67 -3.85 5.46 3.84
N ALA A 68 -3.01 6.06 4.68
CA ALA A 68 -2.02 7.04 4.23
C ALA A 68 -0.99 6.39 3.29
N ALA A 69 -0.51 5.19 3.63
CA ALA A 69 0.37 4.41 2.76
C ALA A 69 -0.30 4.13 1.40
N ALA A 70 -1.56 3.70 1.41
CA ALA A 70 -2.33 3.40 0.20
C ALA A 70 -2.48 4.61 -0.72
N VAL A 71 -2.76 5.80 -0.17
CA VAL A 71 -2.87 7.05 -0.95
C VAL A 71 -1.55 7.40 -1.61
N LEU A 72 -0.44 7.37 -0.87
CA LEU A 72 0.88 7.72 -1.41
C LEU A 72 1.32 6.75 -2.52
N ILE A 73 1.07 5.45 -2.33
CA ILE A 73 1.32 4.43 -3.36
C ILE A 73 0.41 4.66 -4.56
N GLY A 74 -0.87 4.98 -4.35
CA GLY A 74 -1.83 5.31 -5.40
C GLY A 74 -1.35 6.48 -6.27
N VAL A 75 -0.75 7.51 -5.68
CA VAL A 75 -0.15 8.62 -6.44
C VAL A 75 0.98 8.13 -7.35
N LEU A 76 1.85 7.22 -6.87
CA LEU A 76 2.90 6.64 -7.70
C LEU A 76 2.34 5.78 -8.84
N VAL A 77 1.26 5.03 -8.60
CA VAL A 77 0.57 4.24 -9.63
C VAL A 77 0.00 5.15 -10.71
N VAL A 78 -0.64 6.27 -10.32
CA VAL A 78 -1.15 7.28 -11.26
C VAL A 78 0.00 7.91 -12.05
N GLN A 79 1.11 8.27 -11.40
CA GLN A 79 2.30 8.77 -12.08
C GLN A 79 2.89 7.75 -13.04
N ALA A 80 2.90 6.46 -12.68
CA ALA A 80 3.37 5.39 -13.54
C ALA A 80 2.51 5.27 -14.79
N PHE A 81 1.19 5.29 -14.64
CA PHE A 81 0.28 5.25 -15.78
C PHE A 81 0.44 6.48 -16.69
N ALA A 82 0.53 7.68 -16.11
CA ALA A 82 0.76 8.92 -16.85
C ALA A 82 2.11 8.91 -17.59
N SER A 83 3.18 8.43 -16.96
CA SER A 83 4.52 8.33 -17.55
C SER A 83 4.53 7.35 -18.73
N VAL A 84 3.90 6.20 -18.59
CA VAL A 84 3.82 5.19 -19.67
C VAL A 84 2.97 5.71 -20.84
N LEU A 85 1.87 6.40 -20.59
CA LEU A 85 1.05 6.99 -21.66
C LEU A 85 1.79 8.11 -22.40
N ALA A 86 2.42 9.03 -21.68
CA ALA A 86 3.08 10.20 -22.27
C ALA A 86 4.41 9.84 -22.94
N ARG A 87 5.25 9.03 -22.28
CA ARG A 87 6.65 8.80 -22.66
C ARG A 87 6.94 7.34 -23.06
N GLY A 88 6.10 6.39 -22.63
CA GLY A 88 6.30 4.97 -22.90
C GLY A 88 7.25 4.26 -21.92
N ASP A 89 7.63 4.93 -20.83
CA ASP A 89 8.53 4.44 -19.79
C ASP A 89 8.09 4.87 -18.38
N PHE A 90 8.84 4.44 -17.36
CA PHE A 90 8.57 4.76 -15.94
C PHE A 90 9.56 5.78 -15.35
N ARG A 91 10.37 6.45 -16.18
CA ARG A 91 11.50 7.27 -15.68
C ARG A 91 11.04 8.47 -14.88
N ALA A 92 9.89 9.05 -15.25
CA ALA A 92 9.35 10.22 -14.58
C ALA A 92 8.62 9.89 -13.25
N VAL A 93 8.48 8.62 -12.88
CA VAL A 93 7.74 8.22 -11.67
C VAL A 93 8.52 8.61 -10.42
N GLY A 94 7.87 9.37 -9.53
CA GLY A 94 8.53 9.87 -8.32
C GLY A 94 9.53 11.01 -8.57
N GLU A 95 9.52 11.64 -9.75
CA GLU A 95 10.27 12.86 -10.03
C GLU A 95 9.46 14.13 -9.72
N GLY A 96 10.15 15.27 -9.68
CA GLY A 96 9.55 16.58 -9.44
C GLY A 96 9.11 16.83 -7.99
N ARG A 97 8.42 17.96 -7.77
CA ARG A 97 7.94 18.37 -6.43
C ARG A 97 7.01 17.33 -5.82
N ILE A 98 6.07 16.80 -6.60
CA ILE A 98 5.13 15.76 -6.15
C ILE A 98 5.87 14.49 -5.76
N GLY A 99 6.81 14.03 -6.61
CA GLY A 99 7.62 12.85 -6.31
C GLY A 99 8.45 12.98 -5.03
N LEU A 100 9.02 14.16 -4.78
CA LEU A 100 9.73 14.45 -3.52
C LEU A 100 8.80 14.38 -2.30
N VAL A 101 7.62 15.00 -2.39
CA VAL A 101 6.61 14.97 -1.31
C VAL A 101 6.17 13.54 -1.04
N VAL A 102 5.89 12.75 -2.09
CA VAL A 102 5.50 11.34 -1.94
C VAL A 102 6.61 10.52 -1.32
N LYS A 103 7.88 10.68 -1.75
CA LYS A 103 9.02 9.98 -1.15
C LYS A 103 9.19 10.31 0.33
N ARG A 104 9.14 11.60 0.69
CA ARG A 104 9.20 12.04 2.10
C ARG A 104 8.03 11.50 2.91
N GLY A 105 6.83 11.53 2.34
CA GLY A 105 5.63 10.96 2.95
C GLY A 105 5.76 9.46 3.17
N LEU A 106 6.28 8.71 2.19
CA LEU A 106 6.51 7.27 2.31
C LEU A 106 7.54 6.96 3.39
N VAL A 107 8.65 7.71 3.46
CA VAL A 107 9.62 7.57 4.54
C VAL A 107 8.97 7.83 5.90
N ALA A 108 8.18 8.91 6.02
CA ALA A 108 7.47 9.22 7.26
C ALA A 108 6.48 8.10 7.63
N VAL A 109 5.69 7.61 6.68
CA VAL A 109 4.76 6.48 6.87
C VAL A 109 5.51 5.24 7.35
N VAL A 110 6.63 4.88 6.71
CA VAL A 110 7.43 3.72 7.12
C VAL A 110 7.97 3.89 8.54
N VAL A 111 8.49 5.07 8.88
CA VAL A 111 8.97 5.35 10.24
C VAL A 111 7.82 5.24 11.24
N LEU A 112 6.67 5.85 10.96
CA LEU A 112 5.50 5.80 11.83
C LEU A 112 4.95 4.37 11.99
N GLU A 113 4.91 3.59 10.92
CA GLU A 113 4.54 2.17 10.96
C GLU A 113 5.47 1.41 11.91
N VAL A 114 6.79 1.53 11.71
CA VAL A 114 7.77 0.86 12.59
C VAL A 114 7.56 1.27 14.05
N LEU A 115 7.37 2.56 14.33
CA LEU A 115 7.15 3.06 15.69
C LEU A 115 5.84 2.53 16.30
N VAL A 116 4.73 2.57 15.55
CA VAL A 116 3.43 2.05 16.02
C VAL A 116 3.52 0.56 16.29
N TRP A 117 4.16 -0.21 15.43
CA TRP A 117 4.28 -1.65 15.59
C TRP A 117 5.19 -2.04 16.75
N ILE A 118 6.30 -1.33 16.97
CA ILE A 118 7.11 -1.48 18.18
C ILE A 118 6.25 -1.21 19.42
N ALA A 119 5.51 -0.10 19.45
CA ALA A 119 4.64 0.24 20.58
C ALA A 119 3.57 -0.84 20.83
N ARG A 120 2.95 -1.37 19.76
CA ARG A 120 1.97 -2.47 19.86
C ARG A 120 2.58 -3.74 20.43
N PHE A 121 3.78 -4.12 20.00
CA PHE A 121 4.48 -5.27 20.57
C PHE A 121 4.87 -5.08 22.04
N LEU A 122 5.05 -3.83 22.48
CA LEU A 122 5.26 -3.46 23.89
C LEU A 122 3.95 -3.37 24.69
N GLY A 123 2.79 -3.71 24.10
CA GLY A 123 1.49 -3.73 24.77
C GLY A 123 0.66 -2.46 24.63
N ALA A 124 1.13 -1.44 23.91
CA ALA A 124 0.31 -0.28 23.59
C ALA A 124 -0.82 -0.64 22.62
N PHE A 125 -1.93 0.12 22.63
CA PHE A 125 -3.06 -0.05 21.71
C PHE A 125 -3.69 -1.46 21.67
N GLY A 126 -3.61 -2.21 22.79
CA GLY A 126 -4.22 -3.54 22.91
C GLY A 126 -3.40 -4.68 22.30
N GLY A 127 -2.10 -4.47 22.03
CA GLY A 127 -1.20 -5.52 21.55
C GLY A 127 -1.27 -5.77 20.04
N PRO A 128 -0.55 -6.77 19.51
CA PRO A 128 -0.63 -7.15 18.10
C PRO A 128 -2.04 -7.63 17.73
N VAL A 129 -2.54 -7.22 16.56
CA VAL A 129 -3.84 -7.67 16.06
C VAL A 129 -3.81 -9.15 15.69
N PRO A 130 -4.92 -9.89 15.86
CA PRO A 130 -4.96 -11.30 15.50
C PRO A 130 -4.71 -11.50 14.00
N VAL A 131 -3.90 -12.50 13.64
CA VAL A 131 -3.58 -12.89 12.26
C VAL A 131 -4.77 -13.48 11.52
#